data_AF-A0A7Z9XL10-F1
#
_entry.id   AF-A0A7Z9XL10-F1
#
_cell.length_a   1.000
_cell.length_b   1.000
_cell.length_c   1.000
_cell.angle_alpha   90.00
_cell.angle_beta   90.00
_cell.angle_gamma   90.00
#
_symmetry.space_group_name_H-M   'P 1'
#
loop_
_entity.id
_entity.type
_entity.pdbx_description
1 polymer ?
#
loop_
_entity_poly.entity_id
_entity_poly.type
_entity_poly.pdbx_seq_one_letter_code
_entity_poly.pdbx_strand_id
1 'polypeptide(L)'
;MRRKPVQRPALRIAIVGRPNVGKSSLLNALLGQERAIVSDIAGTTRDAVDTYLTWDGQKVILVDSAGIRRRGRIERGIEKYSVMRALRAIGRSDVVLLVLDATEGVTAQDAHIGGYILEEGRSLIIVVNKWDAIEKDTHTMAEYNRRLREELKFLDYVPALYVSALTRQRVNQIIPAALRVKAQRETRIPTGELNRLLQDAMAANPPKAFKGRQARFYYITQADIDPPTFVFFVNDPRAVHFTYERYLENRIRERFPFEGTPIRLKFKGKERRKG
;
A
#
# COMPACT_ATOMS: atom_id res chain seq x y z
N MET A 1 18.20 27.05 -22.98
CA MET A 1 18.47 25.64 -22.60
C MET A 1 17.17 24.98 -22.16
N ARG A 2 16.67 23.99 -22.92
CA ARG A 2 15.50 23.19 -22.49
C ARG A 2 15.91 22.35 -21.27
N ARG A 3 15.28 22.55 -20.12
CA ARG A 3 15.47 21.70 -18.93
C ARG A 3 15.20 20.26 -19.35
N LYS A 4 16.18 19.36 -19.19
CA LYS A 4 15.96 17.91 -19.35
C LYS A 4 14.79 17.53 -18.43
N PRO A 5 13.77 16.81 -18.90
CA PRO A 5 12.70 16.35 -18.03
C PRO A 5 13.34 15.47 -16.94
N VAL A 6 13.09 15.82 -15.69
CA VAL A 6 13.49 15.00 -14.53
C VAL A 6 12.86 13.63 -14.76
N GLN A 7 13.67 12.60 -15.02
CA GLN A 7 13.17 11.22 -15.12
C GLN A 7 12.60 10.86 -13.75
N ARG A 8 11.27 10.82 -13.65
CA ARG A 8 10.60 10.27 -12.47
C ARG A 8 11.00 8.79 -12.36
N PRO A 9 11.39 8.30 -11.18
CA PRO A 9 11.65 6.87 -11.01
C PRO A 9 10.38 6.09 -11.39
N ALA A 10 10.57 4.97 -12.08
CA ALA A 10 9.45 4.15 -12.52
C ALA A 10 8.68 3.60 -11.32
N LEU A 11 7.35 3.66 -11.36
CA LEU A 11 6.48 3.08 -10.33
C LEU A 11 6.66 1.56 -10.34
N ARG A 12 7.04 0.98 -9.20
CA ARG A 12 7.20 -0.47 -9.04
C ARG A 12 5.95 -1.10 -8.43
N ILE A 13 5.34 -2.03 -9.14
CA ILE A 13 4.10 -2.70 -8.73
C ILE A 13 4.34 -4.19 -8.56
N ALA A 14 3.99 -4.75 -7.40
CA ALA A 14 3.93 -6.20 -7.21
C ALA A 14 2.47 -6.68 -7.24
N ILE A 15 2.23 -7.86 -7.83
CA ILE A 15 0.91 -8.52 -7.81
C ILE A 15 1.02 -9.75 -6.90
N VAL A 16 0.33 -9.71 -5.76
CA VAL A 16 0.38 -10.76 -4.73
C VAL A 16 -1.02 -11.22 -4.36
N GLY A 17 -1.12 -12.35 -3.66
CA GLY A 17 -2.38 -12.99 -3.31
C GLY A 17 -2.28 -14.51 -3.37
N ARG A 18 -3.25 -15.18 -2.77
CA ARG A 18 -3.31 -16.65 -2.67
C ARG A 18 -3.25 -17.34 -4.04
N PRO A 19 -2.91 -18.64 -4.11
CA PRO A 19 -3.06 -19.41 -5.35
C PRO A 19 -4.47 -19.22 -5.96
N ASN A 20 -4.58 -19.29 -7.29
CA ASN A 20 -5.86 -19.33 -8.03
C ASN A 20 -6.81 -18.10 -7.96
N VAL A 21 -6.46 -17.05 -7.23
CA VAL A 21 -7.20 -15.75 -7.23
C VAL A 21 -7.15 -14.99 -8.57
N GLY A 22 -6.41 -15.50 -9.56
CA GLY A 22 -6.33 -14.93 -10.91
C GLY A 22 -5.19 -13.93 -11.18
N LYS A 23 -4.11 -13.96 -10.38
CA LYS A 23 -2.92 -13.10 -10.58
C LYS A 23 -2.35 -13.15 -12.02
N SER A 24 -2.22 -14.34 -12.60
CA SER A 24 -1.67 -14.50 -13.96
C SER A 24 -2.60 -13.96 -15.03
N SER A 25 -3.91 -14.18 -14.87
CA SER A 25 -4.93 -13.57 -15.74
C SER A 25 -4.89 -12.05 -15.62
N LEU A 26 -4.78 -11.51 -14.40
CA LEU A 26 -4.70 -10.07 -14.16
C LEU A 26 -3.46 -9.45 -14.80
N LEU A 27 -2.30 -10.09 -14.66
CA LEU A 27 -1.05 -9.67 -15.30
C LEU A 27 -1.22 -9.59 -16.83
N ASN A 28 -1.77 -10.64 -17.45
CA ASN A 28 -2.00 -10.66 -18.90
C ASN A 28 -3.02 -9.59 -19.32
N ALA A 29 -4.10 -9.41 -18.56
CA ALA A 29 -5.10 -8.39 -18.82
C ALA A 29 -4.55 -6.97 -18.73
N LEU A 30 -3.61 -6.71 -17.81
CA LEU A 30 -2.90 -5.43 -17.68
C LEU A 30 -1.97 -5.17 -18.86
N LEU A 31 -1.23 -6.19 -19.30
CA LEU A 31 -0.28 -6.08 -20.41
C LEU A 31 -0.98 -6.00 -21.78
N GLY A 32 -2.21 -6.49 -21.89
CA GLY A 32 -3.04 -6.40 -23.09
C GLY A 32 -3.92 -5.15 -23.17
N GLN A 33 -3.73 -4.17 -22.28
CA GLN A 33 -4.44 -2.88 -22.37
C GLN A 33 -3.84 -2.03 -23.50
N GLU A 34 -4.67 -1.33 -24.27
CA GLU A 34 -4.23 -0.46 -25.39
C GLU A 34 -3.19 0.59 -24.96
N ARG A 35 -3.27 1.05 -23.70
CA ARG A 35 -2.38 2.07 -23.13
C ARG A 35 -1.06 1.51 -22.63
N ALA A 36 -0.90 0.19 -22.55
CA ALA A 36 0.29 -0.46 -22.03
C ALA A 36 1.27 -0.78 -23.17
N ILE A 37 2.37 -0.06 -23.21
CA ILE A 37 3.46 -0.34 -24.15
C ILE A 37 4.55 -1.11 -23.40
N VAL A 38 4.73 -2.40 -23.74
CA VAL A 38 5.73 -3.28 -23.11
C VAL A 38 7.10 -3.06 -23.75
N SER A 39 8.15 -3.08 -22.93
CA SER A 39 9.53 -2.88 -23.38
C SER A 39 10.45 -4.01 -22.91
N ASP A 40 11.38 -4.42 -23.78
CA ASP A 40 12.34 -5.50 -23.53
C ASP A 40 13.62 -5.04 -22.79
N ILE A 41 13.62 -3.85 -22.18
CA ILE A 41 14.82 -3.30 -21.52
C ILE A 41 15.15 -4.11 -20.26
N ALA A 42 15.97 -5.14 -20.40
CA ALA A 42 16.57 -5.88 -19.30
C ALA A 42 17.77 -5.10 -18.74
N GLY A 43 17.68 -4.64 -17.48
CA GLY A 43 18.71 -3.84 -16.83
C GLY A 43 19.89 -4.63 -16.26
N THR A 44 19.68 -5.86 -15.80
CA THR A 44 20.69 -6.78 -15.23
C THR A 44 20.09 -8.21 -15.11
N THR A 45 20.88 -9.23 -14.72
CA THR A 45 20.38 -10.59 -14.40
C THR A 45 19.35 -10.61 -13.26
N ARG A 46 19.33 -9.60 -12.39
CA ARG A 46 18.37 -9.44 -11.29
C ARG A 46 17.00 -8.94 -11.76
N ASP A 47 16.96 -8.31 -12.94
CA ASP A 47 15.77 -7.70 -13.55
C ASP A 47 15.08 -8.60 -14.58
N ALA A 48 15.66 -9.76 -14.88
CA ALA A 48 15.17 -10.71 -15.90
C ALA A 48 13.77 -11.28 -15.63
N VAL A 49 13.19 -11.03 -14.45
CA VAL A 49 11.87 -11.51 -14.05
C VAL A 49 10.81 -10.41 -13.97
N ASP A 50 11.18 -9.15 -14.20
CA ASP A 50 10.27 -8.01 -14.15
C ASP A 50 9.74 -7.66 -15.55
N THR A 51 8.61 -6.97 -15.64
CA THR A 51 8.07 -6.45 -16.90
C THR A 51 8.03 -4.94 -16.87
N TYR A 52 8.65 -4.32 -17.88
CA TYR A 52 8.67 -2.88 -18.07
C TYR A 52 7.52 -2.48 -18.98
N LEU A 53 6.72 -1.51 -18.56
CA LEU A 53 5.67 -0.94 -19.39
C LEU A 53 5.58 0.57 -19.24
N THR A 54 5.09 1.23 -20.28
CA THR A 54 4.70 2.64 -20.23
C THR A 54 3.18 2.71 -20.26
N TRP A 55 2.59 3.42 -19.29
CA TRP A 55 1.16 3.67 -19.19
C TRP A 55 0.88 5.17 -19.29
N ASP A 56 0.22 5.62 -20.36
CA ASP A 56 -0.04 7.05 -20.61
C ASP A 56 1.22 7.92 -20.41
N GLY A 57 2.36 7.45 -20.92
CA GLY A 57 3.67 8.13 -20.82
C GLY A 57 4.39 7.96 -19.47
N GLN A 58 3.79 7.33 -18.46
CA GLN A 58 4.41 7.04 -17.16
C GLN A 58 5.11 5.67 -17.18
N LYS A 59 6.36 5.62 -16.72
CA LYS A 59 7.11 4.36 -16.60
C LYS A 59 6.62 3.54 -15.41
N VAL A 60 6.30 2.28 -15.65
CA VAL A 60 5.84 1.31 -14.65
C VAL A 60 6.65 0.02 -14.79
N ILE A 61 6.97 -0.60 -13.66
CA ILE A 61 7.65 -1.89 -13.60
C ILE A 61 6.75 -2.85 -12.82
N LEU A 62 6.33 -3.94 -13.45
CA LEU A 62 5.66 -5.06 -12.79
C LEU A 62 6.73 -6.02 -12.25
N VAL A 63 6.87 -6.05 -10.93
CA VAL A 63 7.90 -6.81 -10.22
C VAL A 63 7.56 -8.30 -10.20
N ASP A 64 8.56 -9.15 -10.49
CA ASP A 64 8.47 -10.62 -10.49
C ASP A 64 7.30 -11.20 -11.34
N SER A 65 6.99 -10.52 -12.46
CA SER A 65 5.95 -10.92 -13.41
C SER A 65 6.22 -12.30 -14.04
N ALA A 66 7.49 -12.67 -14.25
CA ALA A 66 7.86 -13.98 -14.77
C ALA A 66 7.49 -15.12 -13.81
N GLY A 67 7.53 -14.88 -12.49
CA GLY A 67 7.08 -15.85 -11.49
C GLY A 67 5.59 -16.16 -11.58
N ILE A 68 4.80 -15.13 -11.84
CA ILE A 68 3.36 -15.23 -12.04
C ILE A 68 3.05 -16.00 -13.33
N ARG A 69 3.78 -15.74 -14.43
CA ARG A 69 3.62 -16.46 -15.70
C ARG A 69 3.96 -17.95 -15.60
N ARG A 70 5.04 -18.31 -14.89
CA ARG A 70 5.45 -19.72 -14.71
C ARG A 70 4.43 -20.53 -13.90
N ARG A 71 3.85 -19.97 -12.82
CA ARG A 71 2.84 -20.68 -12.01
C ARG A 71 1.51 -20.91 -12.73
N GLY A 72 1.17 -20.08 -13.72
CA GLY A 72 0.01 -20.34 -14.57
C GLY A 72 0.12 -21.62 -15.41
N ARG A 73 1.30 -22.26 -15.44
CA ARG A 73 1.59 -23.46 -16.24
C ARG A 73 1.96 -24.70 -15.42
N ILE A 74 2.09 -24.63 -14.08
CA ILE A 74 2.63 -25.73 -13.25
C ILE A 74 1.69 -26.06 -12.09
N GLU A 75 1.44 -27.36 -11.88
CA GLU A 75 0.66 -27.93 -10.78
C GLU A 75 1.43 -28.03 -9.43
N ARG A 76 0.67 -28.26 -8.38
CA ARG A 76 0.99 -28.17 -6.93
C ARG A 76 2.33 -28.83 -6.54
N GLY A 77 3.05 -28.19 -5.60
CA GLY A 77 4.23 -28.78 -4.96
C GLY A 77 5.26 -27.80 -4.35
N ILE A 78 5.11 -26.48 -4.56
CA ILE A 78 6.14 -25.51 -4.15
C ILE A 78 5.55 -24.29 -3.43
N GLU A 79 4.84 -24.50 -2.32
CA GLU A 79 4.25 -23.41 -1.52
C GLU A 79 5.31 -22.54 -0.82
N LYS A 80 6.38 -23.14 -0.29
CA LYS A 80 7.43 -22.41 0.45
C LYS A 80 8.18 -21.40 -0.43
N TYR A 81 8.60 -21.79 -1.63
CA TYR A 81 9.20 -20.85 -2.58
C TYR A 81 8.18 -19.84 -3.08
N SER A 82 6.89 -20.19 -3.05
CA SER A 82 5.86 -19.31 -3.50
C SER A 82 5.66 -18.09 -2.60
N VAL A 83 5.75 -18.31 -1.29
CA VAL A 83 5.75 -17.27 -0.26
C VAL A 83 7.01 -16.42 -0.35
N MET A 84 8.21 -17.02 -0.34
CA MET A 84 9.48 -16.28 -0.39
C MET A 84 9.57 -15.32 -1.58
N ARG A 85 9.02 -15.70 -2.73
CA ARG A 85 8.94 -14.82 -3.91
C ARG A 85 7.98 -13.66 -3.72
N ALA A 86 6.81 -13.91 -3.13
CA ALA A 86 5.86 -12.85 -2.81
C ALA A 86 6.50 -11.83 -1.84
N LEU A 87 7.18 -12.28 -0.78
CA LEU A 87 7.90 -11.41 0.15
C LEU A 87 8.96 -10.57 -0.58
N ARG A 88 9.76 -11.19 -1.46
CA ARG A 88 10.75 -10.48 -2.27
C ARG A 88 10.12 -9.45 -3.22
N ALA A 89 8.99 -9.78 -3.83
CA ALA A 89 8.27 -8.87 -4.73
C ALA A 89 7.73 -7.65 -3.96
N ILE A 90 7.15 -7.87 -2.77
CA ILE A 90 6.68 -6.82 -1.87
C ILE A 90 7.83 -5.88 -1.51
N GLY A 91 8.97 -6.41 -1.04
CA GLY A 91 10.14 -5.61 -0.67
C GLY A 91 10.78 -4.82 -1.81
N ARG A 92 10.48 -5.15 -3.08
CA ARG A 92 10.97 -4.44 -4.28
C ARG A 92 9.93 -3.49 -4.88
N SER A 93 8.74 -3.36 -4.29
CA SER A 93 7.62 -2.59 -4.85
C SER A 93 7.38 -1.27 -4.10
N ASP A 94 6.77 -0.30 -4.77
CA ASP A 94 6.23 0.91 -4.14
C ASP A 94 4.77 0.69 -3.76
N VAL A 95 4.04 0.00 -4.65
CA VAL A 95 2.62 -0.34 -4.53
C VAL A 95 2.45 -1.84 -4.74
N VAL A 96 1.70 -2.47 -3.86
CA VAL A 96 1.32 -3.88 -3.95
C VAL A 96 -0.15 -3.96 -4.31
N LEU A 97 -0.48 -4.81 -5.30
CA LEU A 97 -1.84 -5.22 -5.62
C LEU A 97 -2.11 -6.54 -4.89
N LEU A 98 -2.90 -6.49 -3.82
CA LEU A 98 -3.38 -7.70 -3.15
C LEU A 98 -4.63 -8.19 -3.88
N VAL A 99 -4.48 -9.25 -4.66
CA VAL A 99 -5.55 -9.84 -5.45
C VAL A 99 -6.35 -10.80 -4.59
N LEU A 100 -7.64 -10.53 -4.46
CA LEU A 100 -8.63 -11.37 -3.80
C LEU A 100 -9.53 -12.03 -4.83
N ASP A 101 -10.13 -13.15 -4.46
CA ASP A 101 -11.16 -13.81 -5.27
C ASP A 101 -12.54 -13.38 -4.78
N ALA A 102 -13.32 -12.73 -5.65
CA ALA A 102 -14.66 -12.29 -5.31
C ALA A 102 -15.54 -13.44 -4.82
N THR A 103 -15.41 -14.64 -5.40
CA THR A 103 -16.30 -15.77 -5.12
C THR A 103 -15.98 -16.47 -3.80
N GLU A 104 -14.76 -16.30 -3.28
CA GLU A 104 -14.33 -16.90 -2.00
C GLU A 104 -14.38 -15.92 -0.82
N GLY A 105 -14.47 -14.61 -1.07
CA GLY A 105 -14.38 -13.60 -0.02
C GLY A 105 -12.96 -13.40 0.51
N VAL A 106 -12.83 -12.69 1.64
CA VAL A 106 -11.54 -12.54 2.33
C VAL A 106 -11.26 -13.78 3.15
N THR A 107 -10.03 -14.27 3.09
CA THR A 107 -9.56 -15.37 3.94
C THR A 107 -8.52 -14.90 4.95
N ALA A 108 -8.24 -15.73 5.96
CA ALA A 108 -7.18 -15.47 6.92
C ALA A 108 -5.79 -15.29 6.26
N GLN A 109 -5.53 -16.01 5.17
CA GLN A 109 -4.26 -15.87 4.44
C GLN A 109 -4.19 -14.54 3.68
N ASP A 110 -5.31 -13.99 3.21
CA ASP A 110 -5.35 -12.65 2.61
C ASP A 110 -5.05 -11.56 3.66
N ALA A 111 -5.65 -11.68 4.84
CA ALA A 111 -5.37 -10.78 5.96
C ALA A 111 -3.89 -10.84 6.39
N HIS A 112 -3.30 -12.04 6.46
CA HIS A 112 -1.88 -12.20 6.79
C HIS A 112 -0.96 -11.57 5.74
N ILE A 113 -1.24 -11.75 4.45
CA ILE A 113 -0.50 -11.09 3.37
C ILE A 113 -0.64 -9.56 3.48
N GLY A 114 -1.85 -9.06 3.73
CA GLY A 114 -2.12 -7.64 3.94
C GLY A 114 -1.30 -7.05 5.10
N GLY A 115 -1.26 -7.73 6.24
CA GLY A 115 -0.45 -7.32 7.40
C GLY A 115 1.03 -7.20 7.07
N TYR A 116 1.59 -8.23 6.41
CA TYR A 116 3.00 -8.22 6.01
C TYR A 116 3.34 -7.07 5.04
N ILE A 117 2.45 -6.73 4.10
CA ILE A 117 2.64 -5.59 3.19
C ILE A 117 2.77 -4.27 3.98
N LEU A 118 1.95 -4.09 5.01
CA LEU A 118 2.01 -2.90 5.87
C LEU A 118 3.29 -2.86 6.71
N GLU A 119 3.72 -3.99 7.25
CA GLU A 119 4.98 -4.11 8.02
C GLU A 119 6.19 -3.69 7.16
N GLU A 120 6.22 -4.13 5.89
CA GLU A 120 7.21 -3.70 4.90
C GLU A 120 7.07 -2.22 4.49
N GLY A 121 6.02 -1.55 4.95
CA GLY A 121 5.73 -0.14 4.67
C GLY A 121 5.39 0.11 3.21
N ARG A 122 4.82 -0.87 2.51
CA ARG A 122 4.44 -0.74 1.10
C ARG A 122 3.03 -0.23 0.96
N SER A 123 2.80 0.56 -0.07
CA SER A 123 1.45 1.02 -0.39
C SER A 123 0.65 -0.16 -0.93
N LEU A 124 -0.65 -0.16 -0.73
CA LEU A 124 -1.53 -1.29 -1.02
C LEU A 124 -2.75 -0.82 -1.80
N ILE A 125 -3.19 -1.67 -2.72
CA ILE A 125 -4.50 -1.64 -3.34
C ILE A 125 -5.08 -3.04 -3.26
N ILE A 126 -6.31 -3.16 -2.77
CA ILE A 126 -7.05 -4.40 -2.81
C ILE A 126 -7.68 -4.53 -4.20
N VAL A 127 -7.43 -5.65 -4.88
CA VAL A 127 -8.01 -5.95 -6.20
C VAL A 127 -8.91 -7.16 -6.05
N VAL A 128 -10.22 -6.92 -5.93
CA VAL A 128 -11.24 -7.97 -5.88
C VAL A 128 -11.49 -8.45 -7.32
N ASN A 129 -10.88 -9.57 -7.69
CA ASN A 129 -10.95 -10.13 -9.04
C ASN A 129 -12.12 -11.13 -9.18
N LYS A 130 -12.41 -11.56 -10.42
CA LYS A 130 -13.55 -12.43 -10.76
C LYS A 130 -14.92 -11.80 -10.47
N TRP A 131 -15.01 -10.47 -10.53
CA TRP A 131 -16.25 -9.73 -10.30
C TRP A 131 -17.34 -9.98 -11.36
N ASP A 132 -17.00 -10.63 -12.46
CA ASP A 132 -17.94 -11.15 -13.46
C ASP A 132 -18.72 -12.37 -12.97
N ALA A 133 -18.16 -13.16 -12.03
CA ALA A 133 -18.80 -14.37 -11.50
C ALA A 133 -19.77 -14.09 -10.33
N ILE A 134 -19.82 -12.85 -9.85
CA ILE A 134 -20.76 -12.42 -8.82
C ILE A 134 -22.06 -12.00 -9.50
N GLU A 135 -23.17 -12.64 -9.14
CA GLU A 135 -24.52 -12.19 -9.51
C GLU A 135 -24.79 -10.83 -8.89
N LYS A 136 -25.29 -9.88 -9.71
CA LYS A 136 -25.37 -8.47 -9.33
C LYS A 136 -26.81 -8.07 -9.13
N ASP A 137 -27.12 -7.62 -7.93
CA ASP A 137 -28.27 -6.80 -7.63
C ASP A 137 -27.84 -5.38 -7.21
N THR A 138 -28.81 -4.53 -6.89
CA THR A 138 -28.59 -3.13 -6.48
C THR A 138 -27.71 -3.00 -5.22
N HIS A 139 -27.64 -4.02 -4.36
CA HIS A 139 -26.99 -3.95 -3.05
C HIS A 139 -25.66 -4.71 -2.98
N THR A 140 -25.41 -5.65 -3.89
CA THR A 140 -24.28 -6.60 -3.87
C THR A 140 -22.93 -5.92 -3.63
N MET A 141 -22.67 -4.82 -4.33
CA MET A 141 -21.41 -4.09 -4.21
C MET A 141 -21.25 -3.44 -2.83
N ALA A 142 -22.33 -2.88 -2.27
CA ALA A 142 -22.30 -2.25 -0.95
C ALA A 142 -22.11 -3.28 0.15
N GLU A 143 -22.79 -4.42 0.04
CA GLU A 143 -22.65 -5.54 0.99
C GLU A 143 -21.26 -6.14 0.97
N TYR A 144 -20.68 -6.34 -0.22
CA TYR A 144 -19.33 -6.84 -0.35
C TYR A 144 -18.32 -5.86 0.25
N ASN A 145 -18.46 -4.56 -0.04
CA ASN A 145 -17.60 -3.53 0.57
C ASN A 145 -17.70 -3.56 2.09
N ARG A 146 -18.91 -3.69 2.66
CA ARG A 146 -19.11 -3.78 4.11
C ARG A 146 -18.36 -4.97 4.70
N ARG A 147 -18.54 -6.18 4.14
CA ARG A 147 -17.84 -7.39 4.58
C ARG A 147 -16.33 -7.26 4.46
N LEU A 148 -15.83 -6.75 3.33
CA LEU A 148 -14.41 -6.50 3.10
C LEU A 148 -13.82 -5.58 4.18
N ARG A 149 -14.53 -4.51 4.56
CA ARG A 149 -14.09 -3.57 5.60
C ARG A 149 -14.18 -4.15 7.01
N GLU A 150 -15.11 -5.06 7.26
CA GLU A 150 -15.19 -5.79 8.53
C GLU A 150 -14.01 -6.77 8.67
N GLU A 151 -13.74 -7.57 7.64
CA GLU A 151 -12.70 -8.60 7.63
C GLU A 151 -11.29 -8.01 7.56
N LEU A 152 -11.12 -6.88 6.85
CA LEU A 152 -9.84 -6.17 6.69
C LEU A 152 -9.89 -4.78 7.33
N LYS A 153 -10.42 -4.69 8.55
CA LYS A 153 -10.57 -3.41 9.28
C LYS A 153 -9.27 -2.60 9.41
N PHE A 154 -8.13 -3.27 9.51
CA PHE A 154 -6.81 -2.62 9.59
C PHE A 154 -6.32 -2.02 8.25
N LEU A 155 -7.08 -2.25 7.16
CA LEU A 155 -6.86 -1.73 5.80
C LEU A 155 -8.00 -0.80 5.36
N ASP A 156 -8.70 -0.15 6.28
CA ASP A 156 -9.83 0.75 6.00
C ASP A 156 -9.46 1.92 5.05
N TYR A 157 -8.24 2.45 5.16
CA TYR A 157 -7.71 3.50 4.28
C TYR A 157 -7.23 3.00 2.90
N VAL A 158 -7.29 1.69 2.64
CA VAL A 158 -6.80 1.09 1.40
C VAL A 158 -7.92 1.08 0.36
N PRO A 159 -7.68 1.52 -0.89
CA PRO A 159 -8.68 1.48 -1.94
C PRO A 159 -8.91 0.03 -2.41
N ALA A 160 -10.17 -0.28 -2.70
CA ALA A 160 -10.59 -1.56 -3.26
C ALA A 160 -11.10 -1.38 -4.69
N LEU A 161 -10.52 -2.12 -5.63
CA LEU A 161 -10.93 -2.15 -7.03
C LEU A 161 -11.56 -3.49 -7.37
N TYR A 162 -12.74 -3.44 -7.96
CA TYR A 162 -13.51 -4.63 -8.31
C TYR A 162 -13.37 -4.88 -9.81
N VAL A 163 -12.72 -5.95 -10.21
CA VAL A 163 -12.31 -6.17 -11.60
C VAL A 163 -12.64 -7.59 -12.05
N SER A 164 -12.63 -7.78 -13.36
CA SER A 164 -12.55 -9.11 -13.97
C SER A 164 -11.36 -9.15 -14.90
N ALA A 165 -10.36 -9.95 -14.57
CA ALA A 165 -9.28 -10.24 -15.48
C ALA A 165 -9.75 -11.01 -16.73
N LEU A 166 -10.82 -11.81 -16.60
CA LEU A 166 -11.37 -12.64 -17.68
C LEU A 166 -12.03 -11.77 -18.75
N THR A 167 -12.97 -10.91 -18.34
CA THR A 167 -13.71 -10.01 -19.25
C THR A 167 -13.00 -8.69 -19.47
N ARG A 168 -11.85 -8.46 -18.80
CA ARG A 168 -11.11 -7.20 -18.73
C ARG A 168 -11.89 -6.04 -18.11
N GLN A 169 -13.03 -6.31 -17.46
CA GLN A 169 -13.83 -5.30 -16.80
C GLN A 169 -13.00 -4.53 -15.75
N ARG A 170 -12.94 -3.20 -15.92
CA ARG A 170 -12.29 -2.23 -15.01
C ARG A 170 -10.79 -2.44 -14.75
N VAL A 171 -10.13 -3.34 -15.48
CA VAL A 171 -8.67 -3.58 -15.34
C VAL A 171 -7.85 -2.33 -15.65
N ASN A 172 -8.33 -1.49 -16.58
CA ASN A 172 -7.73 -0.20 -16.94
C ASN A 172 -7.64 0.81 -15.78
N GLN A 173 -8.38 0.61 -14.68
CA GLN A 173 -8.37 1.51 -13.53
C GLN A 173 -7.19 1.26 -12.57
N ILE A 174 -6.55 0.09 -12.66
CA ILE A 174 -5.55 -0.37 -11.70
C ILE A 174 -4.29 0.50 -11.72
N ILE A 175 -3.69 0.73 -12.90
CA ILE A 175 -2.47 1.53 -13.00
C ILE A 175 -2.72 3.00 -12.61
N PRO A 176 -3.80 3.67 -13.07
CA PRO A 176 -4.16 4.98 -12.57
C PRO A 176 -4.32 5.05 -11.05
N ALA A 177 -4.94 4.04 -10.43
CA ALA A 177 -5.07 3.97 -8.97
C ALA A 177 -3.71 3.82 -8.29
N ALA A 178 -2.83 2.96 -8.81
CA ALA A 178 -1.47 2.78 -8.27
C ALA A 178 -0.64 4.07 -8.37
N LEU A 179 -0.79 4.83 -9.46
CA LEU A 179 -0.16 6.15 -9.60
C LEU A 179 -0.69 7.16 -8.57
N ARG A 180 -2.00 7.18 -8.31
CA ARG A 180 -2.59 8.03 -7.24
C ARG A 180 -2.07 7.66 -5.87
N VAL A 181 -2.02 6.36 -5.55
CA VAL A 181 -1.49 5.86 -4.27
C VAL A 181 0.01 6.20 -4.12
N LYS A 182 0.81 6.08 -5.19
CA LYS A 182 2.22 6.54 -5.17
C LYS A 182 2.34 8.03 -4.90
N ALA A 183 1.45 8.86 -5.47
CA ALA A 183 1.44 10.29 -5.18
C ALA A 183 1.07 10.59 -3.71
N GLN A 184 0.11 9.85 -3.14
CA GLN A 184 -0.18 9.93 -1.70
C GLN A 184 1.05 9.60 -0.86
N ARG A 185 1.75 8.52 -1.21
CA ARG A 185 3.00 8.11 -0.57
C ARG A 185 4.02 9.23 -0.55
N GLU A 186 4.29 9.86 -1.68
CA GLU A 186 5.33 10.87 -1.81
C GLU A 186 4.94 12.26 -1.23
N THR A 187 3.79 12.38 -0.56
CA THR A 187 3.30 13.65 -0.02
C THR A 187 4.17 14.16 1.13
N ARG A 188 4.70 15.39 0.98
CA ARG A 188 5.40 16.13 2.04
C ARG A 188 4.47 17.15 2.68
N ILE A 189 4.33 17.07 4.00
CA ILE A 189 3.54 18.01 4.81
C ILE A 189 4.49 19.01 5.49
N PRO A 190 4.25 20.33 5.40
CA PRO A 190 5.04 21.32 6.10
C PRO A 190 5.02 21.13 7.62
N THR A 191 6.18 21.28 8.27
CA THR A 191 6.33 21.12 9.73
C THR A 191 5.37 22.02 10.52
N GLY A 192 5.13 23.25 10.07
CA GLY A 192 4.19 24.15 10.76
C GLY A 192 2.75 23.61 10.76
N GLU A 193 2.33 22.94 9.68
CA GLU A 193 1.00 22.34 9.60
C GLU A 193 0.87 21.10 10.48
N LEU A 194 1.90 20.26 10.51
CA LEU A 194 1.95 19.11 11.42
C LEU A 194 1.90 19.53 12.90
N ASN A 195 2.62 20.60 13.27
CA ASN A 195 2.61 21.08 14.65
C ASN A 195 1.26 21.66 15.06
N ARG A 196 0.56 22.37 14.17
CA ARG A 196 -0.82 22.79 14.41
C ARG A 196 -1.74 21.59 14.62
N LEU A 197 -1.67 20.58 13.74
CA LEU A 197 -2.43 19.34 13.89
C LEU A 197 -2.19 18.66 15.24
N LEU A 198 -0.92 18.57 15.67
CA LEU A 198 -0.56 17.98 16.96
C LEU A 198 -1.15 18.79 18.13
N GLN A 199 -1.07 20.12 18.08
CA GLN A 199 -1.65 20.99 19.11
C GLN A 199 -3.17 20.81 19.20
N ASP A 200 -3.87 20.84 18.06
CA ASP A 200 -5.33 20.64 18.00
C ASP A 200 -5.73 19.27 18.55
N ALA A 201 -4.98 18.20 18.20
CA ALA A 201 -5.21 16.85 18.69
C ALA A 201 -5.03 16.76 20.22
N MET A 202 -3.97 17.36 20.76
CA MET A 202 -3.72 17.36 22.21
C MET A 202 -4.75 18.18 22.99
N ALA A 203 -5.25 19.29 22.41
CA ALA A 203 -6.31 20.09 23.01
C ALA A 203 -7.64 19.34 23.06
N ALA A 204 -7.99 18.62 21.98
CA ALA A 204 -9.21 17.83 21.92
C ALA A 204 -9.17 16.58 22.82
N ASN A 205 -8.03 15.91 22.91
CA ASN A 205 -7.86 14.72 23.74
C ASN A 205 -6.45 14.69 24.36
N PRO A 206 -6.27 15.23 25.57
CA PRO A 206 -4.96 15.26 26.23
C PRO A 206 -4.42 13.85 26.53
N PRO A 207 -3.09 13.64 26.43
CA PRO A 207 -2.49 12.34 26.75
C PRO A 207 -2.65 12.02 28.24
N LYS A 208 -3.23 10.85 28.52
CA LYS A 208 -3.38 10.32 29.87
C LYS A 208 -2.07 9.72 30.38
N ALA A 209 -1.94 9.62 31.70
CA ALA A 209 -0.80 8.94 32.30
C ALA A 209 -0.82 7.44 31.96
N PHE A 210 0.35 6.89 31.62
CA PHE A 210 0.57 5.48 31.35
C PHE A 210 1.79 5.01 32.14
N LYS A 211 1.65 3.93 32.92
CA LYS A 211 2.69 3.41 33.83
C LYS A 211 3.29 4.51 34.73
N GLY A 212 2.43 5.36 35.29
CA GLY A 212 2.83 6.46 36.18
C GLY A 212 3.55 7.63 35.49
N ARG A 213 3.62 7.67 34.16
CA ARG A 213 4.26 8.74 33.39
C ARG A 213 3.27 9.36 32.42
N GLN A 214 3.26 10.69 32.32
CA GLN A 214 2.47 11.40 31.31
C GLN A 214 3.37 11.81 30.13
N ALA A 215 2.94 11.46 28.92
CA ALA A 215 3.61 11.90 27.71
C ALA A 215 3.39 13.40 27.49
N ARG A 216 4.49 14.13 27.27
CA ARG A 216 4.49 15.53 26.84
C ARG A 216 5.10 15.57 25.45
N PHE A 217 4.30 15.99 24.48
CA PHE A 217 4.72 16.16 23.10
C PHE A 217 5.19 17.60 22.89
N TYR A 218 6.34 17.76 22.27
CA TYR A 218 6.95 19.06 22.03
C TYR A 218 6.67 19.55 20.61
N TYR A 219 6.95 18.69 19.62
CA TYR A 219 6.74 18.98 18.21
C TYR A 219 6.76 17.70 17.39
N ILE A 220 6.31 17.80 16.14
CA ILE A 220 6.28 16.73 15.14
C ILE A 220 6.95 17.20 13.85
N THR A 221 7.63 16.29 13.17
CA THR A 221 8.18 16.49 11.82
C THR A 221 7.93 15.27 10.94
N GLN A 222 7.84 15.45 9.63
CA GLN A 222 7.89 14.34 8.67
C GLN A 222 9.33 14.11 8.21
N ALA A 223 9.95 13.04 8.70
CA ALA A 223 11.34 12.70 8.40
C ALA A 223 11.50 12.06 7.01
N ASP A 224 10.50 11.32 6.54
CA ASP A 224 10.55 10.59 5.28
C ASP A 224 9.19 10.61 4.55
N ILE A 225 9.21 10.37 3.24
CA ILE A 225 8.02 10.26 2.38
C ILE A 225 7.86 8.85 1.80
N ASP A 226 8.86 7.96 1.86
CA ASP A 226 8.77 6.64 1.23
C ASP A 226 9.10 5.50 2.21
N PRO A 227 8.16 5.10 3.11
CA PRO A 227 6.82 5.66 3.31
C PRO A 227 6.81 6.91 4.22
N PRO A 228 5.70 7.68 4.25
CA PRO A 228 5.52 8.80 5.16
C PRO A 228 5.86 8.44 6.60
N THR A 229 6.91 9.06 7.13
CA THR A 229 7.41 8.77 8.48
C THR A 229 7.37 10.03 9.32
N PHE A 230 6.51 10.02 10.34
CA PHE A 230 6.31 11.09 11.30
C PHE A 230 7.10 10.82 12.57
N VAL A 231 7.91 11.79 12.97
CA VAL A 231 8.71 11.73 14.20
C VAL A 231 8.14 12.74 15.19
N PHE A 232 7.62 12.22 16.30
CA PHE A 232 7.13 12.99 17.44
C PHE A 232 8.23 13.09 18.48
N PHE A 233 8.53 14.31 18.90
CA PHE A 233 9.48 14.57 19.97
C PHE A 233 8.73 14.69 21.28
N VAL A 234 9.05 13.78 22.21
CA VAL A 234 8.37 13.63 23.48
C VAL A 234 9.35 13.66 24.66
N ASN A 235 8.84 13.82 25.88
CA ASN A 235 9.65 13.70 27.09
C ASN A 235 10.17 12.27 27.32
N ASP A 236 9.31 11.25 27.18
CA ASP A 236 9.67 9.84 27.30
C ASP A 236 8.82 9.02 26.31
N PRO A 237 9.42 8.39 25.27
CA PRO A 237 8.70 7.53 24.32
C PRO A 237 7.91 6.41 25.00
N ARG A 238 8.38 5.90 26.14
CA ARG A 238 7.71 4.81 26.88
C ARG A 238 6.43 5.25 27.57
N ALA A 239 6.20 6.56 27.68
CA ALA A 239 4.96 7.12 28.21
C ALA A 239 3.84 7.21 27.15
N VAL A 240 4.15 6.96 25.86
CA VAL A 240 3.17 6.94 24.79
C VAL A 240 2.55 5.55 24.70
N HIS A 241 1.28 5.43 25.07
CA HIS A 241 0.53 4.19 24.92
C HIS A 241 0.05 4.00 23.47
N PHE A 242 -0.04 2.75 23.00
CA PHE A 242 -0.42 2.43 21.62
C PHE A 242 -1.80 2.99 21.23
N THR A 243 -2.73 3.16 22.18
CA THR A 243 -4.04 3.75 21.90
C THR A 243 -3.93 5.23 21.53
N TYR A 244 -2.99 5.95 22.16
CA TYR A 244 -2.74 7.35 21.84
C TYR A 244 -1.95 7.50 20.54
N GLU A 245 -1.05 6.57 20.25
CA GLU A 245 -0.40 6.47 18.94
C GLU A 245 -1.43 6.29 17.82
N ARG A 246 -2.37 5.35 17.95
CA ARG A 246 -3.48 5.17 16.99
C ARG A 246 -4.35 6.41 16.87
N TYR A 247 -4.64 7.09 17.97
CA TYR A 247 -5.37 8.36 17.96
C TYR A 247 -4.63 9.41 17.11
N LEU A 248 -3.32 9.57 17.30
CA LEU A 248 -2.52 10.52 16.52
C LEU A 248 -2.45 10.13 15.03
N GLU A 249 -2.32 8.84 14.71
CA GLU A 249 -2.42 8.35 13.33
C GLU A 249 -3.77 8.73 12.70
N ASN A 250 -4.89 8.47 13.38
CA ASN A 250 -6.21 8.82 12.88
C ASN A 250 -6.35 10.32 12.64
N ARG A 251 -5.84 11.17 13.55
CA ARG A 251 -5.84 12.62 13.37
C ARG A 251 -5.02 13.07 12.16
N ILE A 252 -3.89 12.41 11.89
CA ILE A 252 -3.13 12.65 10.65
C ILE A 252 -3.97 12.26 9.45
N ARG A 253 -4.57 11.07 9.43
CA ARG A 253 -5.37 10.56 8.31
C ARG A 253 -6.62 11.37 8.01
N GLU A 254 -7.29 11.90 9.02
CA GLU A 254 -8.46 12.79 8.84
C GLU A 254 -8.12 14.05 8.03
N ARG A 255 -6.93 14.62 8.21
CA ARG A 255 -6.48 15.80 7.47
C ARG A 255 -5.72 15.45 6.18
N PHE A 256 -4.98 14.35 6.22
CA PHE A 256 -4.13 13.86 5.15
C PHE A 256 -4.40 12.36 4.95
N PRO A 257 -5.34 11.97 4.08
CA PRO A 257 -5.85 10.59 4.02
C PRO A 257 -4.78 9.51 3.83
N PHE A 258 -3.72 9.82 3.07
CA PHE A 258 -2.70 8.85 2.67
C PHE A 258 -3.34 7.56 2.14
N GLU A 259 -4.35 7.70 1.27
CA GLU A 259 -5.11 6.57 0.75
C GLU A 259 -4.18 5.52 0.14
N GLY A 260 -4.36 4.26 0.55
CA GLY A 260 -3.52 3.14 0.16
C GLY A 260 -2.08 3.16 0.70
N THR A 261 -1.69 4.13 1.52
CA THR A 261 -0.31 4.26 2.01
C THR A 261 -0.25 4.10 3.54
N PRO A 262 0.60 3.19 4.07
CA PRO A 262 0.87 3.13 5.50
C PRO A 262 1.70 4.34 5.93
N ILE A 263 1.38 4.91 7.09
CA ILE A 263 2.20 5.93 7.74
C ILE A 263 2.96 5.33 8.91
N ARG A 264 4.18 5.79 9.16
CA ARG A 264 5.02 5.34 10.28
C ARG A 264 5.09 6.42 11.34
N LEU A 265 4.72 6.08 12.57
CA LEU A 265 4.88 6.96 13.72
C LEU A 265 6.11 6.52 14.51
N LYS A 266 6.99 7.47 14.83
CA LYS A 266 8.17 7.25 15.66
C LYS A 266 8.18 8.26 16.79
N PHE A 267 8.47 7.82 18.00
CA PHE A 267 8.57 8.67 19.18
C PHE A 267 10.02 8.74 19.64
N LYS A 268 10.57 9.96 19.75
CA LYS A 268 11.93 10.19 20.22
C LYS A 268 11.92 11.04 21.48
N GLY A 269 12.73 10.64 22.47
CA GLY A 269 13.02 11.47 23.62
C GLY A 269 13.79 12.71 23.17
N LYS A 270 13.40 13.89 23.65
CA LYS A 270 14.20 15.09 23.42
C LYS A 270 15.56 14.91 24.09
N GLU A 271 16.64 14.88 23.31
CA GLU A 271 18.00 14.94 23.88
C GLU A 271 18.09 16.21 24.73
N ARG A 272 18.52 16.06 25.99
CA ARG A 272 18.97 17.20 26.77
C ARG A 272 20.14 17.79 25.98
N ARG A 273 19.98 19.00 25.44
CA ARG A 273 21.14 19.80 25.04
C ARG A 273 22.04 19.82 26.27
N LYS A 274 23.21 19.17 26.20
CA LYS A 274 24.28 19.40 27.16
C LYS A 274 24.57 20.89 27.07
N GLY A 275 24.20 21.63 28.12
CA GLY A 275 24.61 23.01 28.29
C GLY A 275 26.10 23.09 28.52
#